data_AF-A0A536PP40-F1
#
_entry.id   AF-A0A536PP40-F1
#
_cell.length_a   1.000
_cell.length_b   1.000
_cell.length_c   1.000
_cell.angle_alpha   90.00
_cell.angle_beta   90.00
_cell.angle_gamma   90.00
#
_symmetry.space_group_name_H-M   'P 1'
#
loop_
_entity.id
_entity.type
_entity.pdbx_description
1 polymer ?
#
loop_
_entity_poly.entity_id
_entity_poly.type
_entity_poly.pdbx_seq_one_letter_code
_entity_poly.pdbx_strand_id
1 'polypeptide(L)'
;MKLDVFPHILPRPYFDRIMKIASGPASYMQKRVASIPCIYDLDERFRVMERFPEYVQVLTLGSPPVEALGEAALTRDLARLANDSMAELCRRHPDRFLGFAAALPMNDPDASVEETARAVRDLGALGVQIYTNVNGVPLDDPRYAPLFARVAELDRTIWVHPARTAKTADYPGESGSRYELWWAFGWPYE
;
A
#
# COMPACT_ATOMS: atom_id res chain seq x y z
N MET A 1 22.18 -7.45 10.49
CA MET A 1 20.80 -6.98 10.20
C MET A 1 20.62 -6.64 8.73
N LYS A 2 19.63 -7.25 8.07
CA LYS A 2 19.16 -6.95 6.71
C LYS A 2 17.79 -6.30 6.81
N LEU A 3 17.68 -5.06 6.31
CA LEU A 3 16.44 -4.30 6.35
C LEU A 3 15.75 -4.35 4.99
N ASP A 4 14.55 -4.93 4.97
CA ASP A 4 13.65 -4.90 3.83
C ASP A 4 12.60 -3.81 4.04
N VAL A 5 12.71 -2.78 3.22
CA VAL A 5 11.84 -1.61 3.27
C VAL A 5 10.69 -1.66 2.26
N PHE A 6 10.67 -2.67 1.38
CA PHE A 6 9.59 -2.88 0.41
C PHE A 6 8.83 -4.21 0.53
N PRO A 7 8.48 -4.70 1.74
CA PRO A 7 7.64 -5.87 1.92
C PRO A 7 6.15 -5.50 1.99
N HIS A 8 5.39 -6.01 1.03
CA HIS A 8 3.94 -5.87 1.03
C HIS A 8 3.30 -6.81 2.04
N ILE A 9 2.37 -6.31 2.83
CA ILE A 9 1.52 -7.09 3.72
C ILE A 9 0.05 -6.68 3.53
N LEU A 10 -0.86 -7.62 3.72
CA LEU A 10 -2.29 -7.39 3.92
C LEU A 10 -2.65 -7.95 5.29
N PRO A 11 -2.63 -7.14 6.36
CA PRO A 11 -2.95 -7.62 7.69
C PRO A 11 -4.30 -8.32 7.71
N ARG A 12 -4.43 -9.41 8.47
CA ARG A 12 -5.59 -10.30 8.38
C ARG A 12 -6.95 -9.59 8.45
N PRO A 13 -7.20 -8.64 9.38
CA PRO A 13 -8.47 -7.91 9.42
C PRO A 13 -8.75 -7.11 8.14
N TYR A 14 -7.73 -6.47 7.58
CA TYR A 14 -7.82 -5.75 6.31
C TYR A 14 -8.07 -6.71 5.14
N PHE A 15 -7.28 -7.79 5.04
CA PHE A 15 -7.44 -8.82 4.02
C PHE A 15 -8.87 -9.37 3.99
N ASP A 16 -9.39 -9.82 5.14
CA ASP A 16 -10.74 -10.37 5.26
C ASP A 16 -11.82 -9.34 4.89
N ARG A 17 -11.58 -8.05 5.16
CA ARG A 17 -12.50 -6.97 4.79
C ARG A 17 -12.51 -6.75 3.28
N ILE A 18 -11.35 -6.66 2.63
CA ILE A 18 -11.28 -6.39 1.19
C ILE A 18 -11.78 -7.58 0.36
N MET A 19 -11.59 -8.83 0.83
CA MET A 19 -12.12 -10.02 0.14
C MET A 19 -13.65 -10.06 0.12
N LYS A 20 -14.32 -9.33 1.03
CA LYS A 20 -15.79 -9.20 1.06
C LYS A 20 -16.32 -8.08 0.18
N ILE A 21 -15.45 -7.21 -0.34
CA ILE A 21 -15.86 -6.14 -1.26
C ILE A 21 -16.11 -6.80 -2.62
N ALA A 22 -17.39 -7.04 -2.91
CA ALA A 22 -17.82 -7.66 -4.15
C ALA A 22 -17.57 -6.71 -5.35
N SER A 23 -16.96 -7.25 -6.40
CA SER A 23 -16.97 -6.73 -7.78
C SER A 23 -16.62 -5.25 -7.97
N GLY A 24 -15.41 -4.99 -8.45
CA GLY A 24 -14.94 -3.66 -8.88
C GLY A 24 -13.65 -3.76 -9.70
N PRO A 25 -13.11 -2.64 -10.22
CA PRO A 25 -11.88 -2.61 -11.01
C PRO A 25 -10.68 -3.26 -10.32
N ALA A 26 -10.66 -3.30 -8.98
CA ALA A 26 -9.61 -3.89 -8.15
C ALA A 26 -9.74 -5.41 -7.94
N SER A 27 -10.83 -6.04 -8.39
CA SER A 27 -11.11 -7.47 -8.14
C SER A 27 -10.09 -8.43 -8.75
N TYR A 28 -9.38 -8.03 -9.81
CA TYR A 28 -8.32 -8.85 -10.40
C TYR A 28 -7.10 -8.93 -9.46
N MET A 29 -6.76 -7.85 -8.76
CA MET A 29 -5.64 -7.83 -7.81
C MET A 29 -5.94 -8.67 -6.59
N GLN A 30 -7.19 -8.67 -6.11
CA GLN A 30 -7.61 -9.51 -4.98
C GLN A 30 -7.32 -11.00 -5.25
N LYS A 31 -7.62 -11.49 -6.46
CA LYS A 31 -7.32 -12.88 -6.85
C LYS A 31 -5.82 -13.16 -6.90
N ARG A 32 -5.01 -12.22 -7.42
CA ARG A 32 -3.56 -12.37 -7.48
C ARG A 32 -2.93 -12.42 -6.10
N VAL A 33 -3.30 -11.49 -5.22
CA VAL A 33 -2.72 -11.45 -3.87
C VAL A 33 -3.15 -12.65 -3.02
N ALA A 34 -4.38 -13.15 -3.21
CA ALA A 34 -4.82 -14.40 -2.56
C ALA A 34 -3.98 -15.63 -2.94
N SER A 35 -3.22 -15.58 -4.05
CA SER A 35 -2.30 -16.67 -4.44
C SER A 35 -0.90 -16.56 -3.82
N ILE A 36 -0.63 -15.53 -3.02
CA ILE A 36 0.67 -15.28 -2.36
C ILE A 36 0.46 -15.31 -0.84
N PRO A 37 0.47 -16.48 -0.20
CA PRO A 37 0.02 -16.59 1.19
C PRO A 37 0.84 -15.76 2.18
N CYS A 38 2.16 -15.61 1.97
CA CYS A 38 3.01 -14.80 2.84
C CYS A 38 2.60 -13.31 2.93
N ILE A 39 1.76 -12.81 2.02
CA ILE A 39 1.24 -11.43 2.10
C ILE A 39 0.16 -11.29 3.18
N TYR A 40 -0.64 -12.32 3.48
CA TYR A 40 -1.75 -12.23 4.45
C TYR A 40 -1.73 -13.28 5.57
N ASP A 41 -0.85 -14.28 5.47
CA ASP A 41 -0.60 -15.32 6.46
C ASP A 41 0.77 -15.08 7.13
N LEU A 42 0.76 -14.82 8.44
CA LEU A 42 1.97 -14.52 9.19
C LEU A 42 2.86 -15.74 9.41
N ASP A 43 2.27 -16.93 9.53
CA ASP A 43 3.05 -18.15 9.74
C ASP A 43 3.88 -18.44 8.48
N GLU A 44 3.25 -18.32 7.31
CA GLU A 44 3.95 -18.44 6.04
C GLU A 44 4.97 -17.30 5.84
N ARG A 45 4.63 -16.06 6.23
CA ARG A 45 5.58 -14.94 6.19
C ARG A 45 6.83 -15.23 7.02
N PHE A 46 6.67 -15.65 8.26
CA PHE A 46 7.80 -15.93 9.14
C PHE A 46 8.65 -17.08 8.61
N ARG A 47 8.03 -18.14 8.08
CA ARG A 47 8.76 -19.24 7.41
C ARG A 47 9.60 -18.76 6.23
N VAL A 48 9.12 -17.79 5.46
CA VAL A 48 9.90 -17.16 4.38
C VAL A 48 11.03 -16.29 4.93
N MET A 49 10.74 -15.46 5.94
CA MET A 49 11.74 -14.57 6.56
C MET A 49 12.88 -15.36 7.20
N GLU A 50 12.61 -16.51 7.83
CA GLU A 50 13.59 -17.37 8.50
C GLU A 50 14.68 -17.91 7.55
N ARG A 51 14.43 -17.89 6.23
CA ARG A 51 15.43 -18.24 5.21
C ARG A 51 16.55 -17.21 5.11
N PHE A 52 16.38 -16.03 5.71
CA PHE A 52 17.30 -14.91 5.66
C PHE A 52 17.74 -14.52 7.08
N PRO A 53 19.00 -14.78 7.46
CA PRO A 53 19.51 -14.40 8.78
C PRO A 53 19.40 -12.89 9.04
N GLU A 54 18.98 -12.53 10.25
CA GLU A 54 18.82 -11.15 10.75
C GLU A 54 17.95 -10.25 9.84
N TYR A 55 16.90 -10.82 9.23
CA TYR A 55 16.02 -10.14 8.31
C TYR A 55 14.83 -9.49 9.03
N VAL A 56 14.66 -8.19 8.81
CA VAL A 56 13.60 -7.37 9.42
C VAL A 56 12.96 -6.49 8.36
N GLN A 57 11.72 -6.08 8.60
CA GLN A 57 10.85 -5.46 7.62
C GLN A 57 10.29 -4.11 8.10
N VAL A 58 10.17 -3.14 7.20
CA VAL A 58 9.29 -1.97 7.37
C VAL A 58 8.08 -2.20 6.48
N LEU A 59 6.92 -2.40 7.09
CA LEU A 59 5.73 -2.87 6.39
C LEU A 59 5.16 -1.81 5.43
N THR A 60 4.79 -2.25 4.23
CA THR A 60 4.03 -1.47 3.25
C THR A 60 2.72 -2.21 2.94
N LEU A 61 1.63 -1.49 2.70
CA LEU A 61 0.35 -2.13 2.40
C LEU A 61 0.39 -2.68 0.96
N GLY A 62 0.01 -3.95 0.80
CA GLY A 62 -0.10 -4.58 -0.49
C GLY A 62 -1.19 -3.97 -1.38
N SER A 63 -1.01 -4.08 -2.69
CA SER A 63 -2.03 -3.71 -3.67
C SER A 63 -3.31 -4.55 -3.52
N PRO A 64 -4.48 -4.06 -3.99
CA PRO A 64 -4.71 -2.83 -4.77
C PRO A 64 -4.55 -1.54 -3.95
N PRO A 65 -4.34 -0.38 -4.62
CA PRO A 65 -4.46 0.92 -3.98
C PRO A 65 -5.77 1.08 -3.21
N VAL A 66 -5.72 1.72 -2.04
CA VAL A 66 -6.91 1.86 -1.17
C VAL A 66 -7.99 2.68 -1.87
N GLU A 67 -7.59 3.75 -2.55
CA GLU A 67 -8.42 4.63 -3.37
C GLU A 67 -9.16 3.91 -4.51
N ALA A 68 -8.69 2.73 -4.93
CA ALA A 68 -9.31 1.93 -5.99
C ALA A 68 -10.36 0.93 -5.48
N LEU A 69 -10.55 0.83 -4.16
CA LEU A 69 -11.47 -0.13 -3.53
C LEU A 69 -12.90 0.40 -3.37
N GLY A 70 -13.13 1.70 -3.59
CA GLY A 70 -14.48 2.26 -3.62
C GLY A 70 -14.53 3.75 -3.29
N GLU A 71 -15.70 4.20 -2.82
CA GLU A 71 -15.97 5.59 -2.46
C GLU A 71 -15.20 6.04 -1.21
N ALA A 72 -15.02 7.37 -1.07
CA ALA A 72 -14.25 8.00 0.02
C ALA A 72 -14.59 7.49 1.43
N ALA A 73 -15.88 7.27 1.73
CA ALA A 73 -16.28 6.74 3.04
C ALA A 73 -15.68 5.35 3.32
N LEU A 74 -15.73 4.45 2.34
CA LEU A 74 -15.18 3.11 2.46
C LEU A 74 -13.65 3.14 2.52
N THR A 75 -13.00 3.93 1.68
CA THR A 75 -11.54 3.98 1.62
C THR A 75 -10.93 4.56 2.88
N ARG A 76 -11.59 5.54 3.54
CA ARG A 76 -11.21 6.04 4.87
C ARG A 76 -11.22 4.94 5.92
N ASP A 77 -12.31 4.17 6.00
CA ASP A 77 -12.42 3.06 6.95
C ASP A 77 -11.35 1.99 6.69
N LEU A 78 -11.09 1.68 5.42
CA LEU A 78 -10.09 0.71 5.00
C LEU A 78 -8.66 1.16 5.34
N ALA A 79 -8.32 2.42 5.08
CA ALA A 79 -7.00 2.98 5.40
C ALA A 79 -6.74 2.92 6.91
N ARG A 80 -7.71 3.32 7.73
CA ARG A 80 -7.62 3.24 9.19
C ARG A 80 -7.43 1.81 9.67
N LEU A 81 -8.25 0.89 9.18
CA LEU A 81 -8.14 -0.53 9.51
C LEU A 81 -6.78 -1.12 9.14
N ALA A 82 -6.24 -0.76 7.96
CA ALA A 82 -4.92 -1.18 7.53
C ALA A 82 -3.83 -0.65 8.46
N ASN A 83 -3.85 0.65 8.77
CA ASN A 83 -2.84 1.31 9.60
C ASN A 83 -2.86 0.80 11.04
N ASP A 84 -4.05 0.69 11.65
CA ASP A 84 -4.21 0.14 13.00
C ASP A 84 -3.70 -1.31 13.06
N SER A 85 -3.98 -2.10 12.02
CA SER A 85 -3.52 -3.49 11.94
C SER A 85 -2.00 -3.59 11.75
N MET A 86 -1.38 -2.76 10.90
CA MET A 86 0.07 -2.75 10.72
C MET A 86 0.79 -2.28 11.98
N ALA A 87 0.27 -1.26 12.66
CA ALA A 87 0.79 -0.78 13.95
C ALA A 87 0.76 -1.89 15.01
N GLU A 88 -0.36 -2.62 15.09
CA GLU A 88 -0.49 -3.78 15.97
C GLU A 88 0.51 -4.89 15.67
N LEU A 89 0.77 -5.17 14.39
CA LEU A 89 1.79 -6.15 13.99
C LEU A 89 3.19 -5.71 14.42
N CYS A 90 3.55 -4.44 14.23
CA CYS A 90 4.84 -3.89 14.67
C CYS A 90 4.99 -4.00 16.20
N ARG A 91 3.93 -3.72 16.95
CA ARG A 91 3.91 -3.84 18.41
C ARG A 91 4.06 -5.29 18.88
N ARG A 92 3.45 -6.25 18.19
CA ARG A 92 3.48 -7.68 18.54
C ARG A 92 4.77 -8.38 18.14
N HIS A 93 5.43 -7.92 17.09
CA HIS A 93 6.61 -8.55 16.52
C HIS A 93 7.73 -7.51 16.26
N PRO A 94 8.18 -6.77 17.30
CA PRO A 94 9.12 -5.66 17.13
C PRO A 94 10.52 -6.11 16.67
N ASP A 95 10.84 -7.39 16.84
CA ASP A 95 12.07 -8.02 16.37
C ASP A 95 12.03 -8.41 14.88
N ARG A 96 10.84 -8.37 14.26
CA ARG A 96 10.62 -8.70 12.85
C ARG A 96 10.16 -7.49 12.04
N PHE A 97 9.31 -6.64 12.61
CA PHE A 97 8.67 -5.50 11.96
C PHE A 97 9.05 -4.22 12.68
N LEU A 98 9.94 -3.43 12.08
CA LEU A 98 10.51 -2.22 12.70
C LEU A 98 9.59 -1.00 12.62
N GLY A 99 8.55 -1.07 11.81
CA GLY A 99 7.62 0.03 11.56
C GLY A 99 6.83 -0.21 10.28
N PHE A 100 6.09 0.81 9.86
CA PHE A 100 5.27 0.74 8.65
C PHE A 100 5.14 2.12 7.99
N ALA A 101 4.86 2.11 6.69
CA ALA A 101 4.37 3.26 5.95
C ALA A 101 2.84 3.22 5.93
N ALA A 102 2.21 4.29 6.38
CA ALA A 102 0.75 4.36 6.48
C ALA A 102 0.11 4.40 5.09
N ALA A 103 -0.93 3.61 4.88
CA ALA A 103 -1.77 3.69 3.70
C ALA A 103 -2.78 4.83 3.84
N LEU A 104 -3.09 5.50 2.73
CA LEU A 104 -3.94 6.69 2.71
C LEU A 104 -5.16 6.50 1.80
N PRO A 105 -6.33 7.06 2.16
CA PRO A 105 -7.50 7.11 1.29
C PRO A 105 -7.36 8.24 0.27
N MET A 106 -6.45 8.13 -0.70
CA MET A 106 -6.04 9.25 -1.59
C MET A 106 -7.18 9.84 -2.45
N ASN A 107 -8.31 9.15 -2.59
CA ASN A 107 -9.53 9.70 -3.20
C ASN A 107 -10.28 10.73 -2.31
N ASP A 108 -9.83 10.92 -1.07
CA ASP A 108 -10.25 11.95 -0.10
C ASP A 108 -8.98 12.65 0.44
N PRO A 109 -8.51 13.74 -0.21
CA PRO A 109 -7.25 14.40 0.15
C PRO A 109 -7.23 14.94 1.59
N ASP A 110 -8.35 15.49 2.06
CA ASP A 110 -8.45 16.03 3.42
C ASP A 110 -8.32 14.91 4.45
N ALA A 111 -9.04 13.80 4.25
CA ALA A 111 -8.91 12.64 5.12
C ALA A 111 -7.51 12.00 5.05
N SER A 112 -6.83 12.09 3.91
CA SER A 112 -5.44 11.62 3.77
C SER A 112 -4.46 12.46 4.61
N VAL A 113 -4.66 13.78 4.66
CA VAL A 113 -3.88 14.69 5.52
C VAL A 113 -4.12 14.41 7.01
N GLU A 114 -5.37 14.16 7.39
CA GLU A 114 -5.75 13.81 8.77
C GLU A 114 -5.17 12.46 9.18
N GLU A 115 -5.34 11.44 8.34
CA GLU A 115 -4.86 10.09 8.61
C GLU A 115 -3.34 10.02 8.64
N THR A 116 -2.64 10.83 7.83
CA THR A 116 -1.19 11.00 7.91
C THR A 116 -0.76 11.46 9.31
N ALA A 117 -1.42 12.50 9.83
CA ALA A 117 -1.09 13.03 11.15
C ALA A 117 -1.36 12.00 12.26
N ARG A 118 -2.50 11.31 12.20
CA ARG A 118 -2.87 10.27 13.16
C ARG A 118 -1.90 9.10 13.12
N ALA A 119 -1.62 8.55 11.93
CA ALA A 119 -0.77 7.37 11.80
C ALA A 119 0.66 7.66 12.30
N VAL A 120 1.19 8.84 12.01
CA VAL A 120 2.53 9.22 12.50
C VAL A 120 2.54 9.48 14.01
N ARG A 121 1.61 10.29 14.53
CA ARG A 121 1.64 10.74 15.93
C ARG A 121 1.16 9.68 16.91
N ASP A 122 0.13 8.92 16.53
CA ASP A 122 -0.58 8.05 17.45
C ASP A 122 -0.18 6.58 17.26
N LEU A 123 0.19 6.18 16.03
CA LEU A 123 0.52 4.79 15.70
C LEU A 123 2.01 4.54 15.46
N GLY A 124 2.83 5.59 15.34
CA GLY A 124 4.26 5.48 15.10
C GLY A 124 4.64 5.12 13.65
N ALA A 125 3.79 5.46 12.67
CA ALA A 125 4.14 5.28 11.26
C ALA A 125 5.42 6.07 10.92
N LEU A 126 6.30 5.46 10.13
CA LEU A 126 7.58 6.06 9.69
C LEU A 126 7.39 7.02 8.50
N GLY A 127 6.20 7.04 7.92
CA GLY A 127 5.86 7.78 6.73
C GLY A 127 4.53 7.30 6.16
N VAL A 128 4.30 7.64 4.90
CA VAL A 128 3.09 7.25 4.16
C VAL A 128 3.46 6.55 2.88
N GLN A 129 2.60 5.66 2.40
CA GLN A 129 2.68 5.08 1.07
C GLN A 129 1.58 5.68 0.19
N ILE A 130 1.99 6.18 -0.96
CA ILE A 130 1.10 6.65 -2.03
C ILE A 130 1.45 5.95 -3.34
N TYR A 131 0.62 6.11 -4.36
CA TYR A 131 0.84 5.55 -5.68
C TYR A 131 1.22 6.62 -6.70
N THR A 132 1.81 6.23 -7.84
CA THR A 132 2.24 7.17 -8.92
C THR A 132 1.11 8.02 -9.51
N ASN A 133 -0.14 7.58 -9.33
CA ASN A 133 -1.35 8.35 -9.61
C ASN A 133 -2.47 7.90 -8.67
N VAL A 134 -3.50 8.74 -8.54
CA VAL A 134 -4.69 8.45 -7.73
C VAL A 134 -5.88 8.28 -8.69
N ASN A 135 -6.25 7.04 -9.00
CA ASN A 135 -7.34 6.73 -9.94
C ASN A 135 -7.20 7.48 -11.29
N GLY A 136 -5.97 7.64 -11.79
CA GLY A 136 -5.65 8.37 -13.03
C GLY A 136 -5.38 9.86 -12.87
N VAL A 137 -5.56 10.44 -11.68
CA VAL A 137 -5.19 11.83 -11.38
C VAL A 137 -3.70 11.88 -11.01
N PRO A 138 -2.89 12.77 -11.61
CA PRO A 138 -1.47 12.86 -11.31
C PRO A 138 -1.22 13.49 -9.93
N LEU A 139 -0.08 13.16 -9.33
CA LEU A 139 0.28 13.62 -7.98
C LEU A 139 0.59 15.13 -7.89
N ASP A 140 0.84 15.80 -9.02
CA ASP A 140 1.05 17.25 -9.08
C ASP A 140 -0.26 18.06 -9.15
N ASP A 141 -1.43 17.39 -9.16
CA ASP A 141 -2.71 18.07 -8.99
C ASP A 141 -2.71 18.86 -7.66
N PRO A 142 -3.04 20.18 -7.67
CA PRO A 142 -2.97 21.03 -6.49
C PRO A 142 -3.72 20.50 -5.26
N ARG A 143 -4.71 19.62 -5.45
CA ARG A 143 -5.44 18.98 -4.34
C ARG A 143 -4.56 18.14 -3.43
N TYR A 144 -3.41 17.66 -3.91
CA TYR A 144 -2.47 16.83 -3.13
C TYR A 144 -1.38 17.65 -2.46
N ALA A 145 -1.22 18.94 -2.79
CA ALA A 145 -0.23 19.81 -2.16
C ALA A 145 -0.32 19.84 -0.62
N PRO A 146 -1.52 19.88 0.01
CA PRO A 146 -1.64 19.81 1.47
C PRO A 146 -1.07 18.52 2.08
N LEU A 147 -1.17 17.38 1.38
CA LEU A 147 -0.60 16.12 1.85
C LEU A 147 0.93 16.19 1.90
N PHE A 148 1.57 16.64 0.82
CA PHE A 148 3.03 16.80 0.77
C PHE A 148 3.52 17.78 1.84
N ALA A 149 2.81 18.90 2.03
CA ALA A 149 3.12 19.86 3.08
C ALA A 149 3.00 19.22 4.48
N ARG A 150 1.96 18.43 4.74
CA ARG A 150 1.78 17.74 6.03
C ARG A 150 2.85 16.69 6.29
N VAL A 151 3.23 15.90 5.28
CA VAL A 151 4.31 14.91 5.44
C VAL A 151 5.65 15.59 5.72
N ALA A 152 5.93 16.71 5.05
CA ALA A 152 7.11 17.53 5.32
C ALA A 152 7.09 18.16 6.72
N GLU A 153 5.95 18.70 7.17
CA GLU A 153 5.76 19.25 8.52
C GLU A 153 6.07 18.22 9.62
N LEU A 154 5.71 16.96 9.38
CA LEU A 154 5.95 15.85 10.31
C LEU A 154 7.37 15.28 10.23
N ASP A 155 8.20 15.74 9.30
CA ASP A 155 9.55 15.22 9.01
C ASP A 155 9.52 13.69 8.74
N ARG A 156 8.70 13.29 7.76
CA ARG A 156 8.48 11.88 7.40
C ARG A 156 8.64 11.64 5.90
N THR A 157 8.80 10.36 5.55
CA THR A 157 9.07 9.92 4.17
C THR A 157 7.78 9.56 3.44
N ILE A 158 7.76 9.79 2.12
CA ILE A 158 6.73 9.29 1.21
C ILE A 158 7.30 8.11 0.43
N TRP A 159 6.65 6.95 0.56
CA TRP A 159 6.90 5.78 -0.25
C TRP A 159 6.02 5.82 -1.50
N VAL A 160 6.60 6.09 -2.66
CA VAL A 160 5.86 6.08 -3.94
C VAL A 160 5.87 4.67 -4.52
N HIS A 161 4.70 4.05 -4.59
CA HIS A 161 4.50 2.70 -5.11
C HIS A 161 3.91 2.71 -6.53
N PRO A 162 4.35 1.78 -7.37
CA PRO A 162 3.74 1.49 -8.66
C PRO A 162 2.19 1.38 -8.72
N ALA A 163 1.40 1.91 -9.67
CA ALA A 163 -0.05 1.59 -9.77
C ALA A 163 -0.57 1.03 -11.11
N ARG A 164 0.30 0.80 -12.09
CA ARG A 164 -0.07 0.37 -13.44
C ARG A 164 -0.87 -0.91 -13.42
N THR A 165 -1.81 -0.99 -14.35
CA THR A 165 -2.63 -2.18 -14.55
C THR A 165 -2.48 -2.67 -15.97
N ALA A 166 -2.88 -3.91 -16.23
CA ALA A 166 -2.94 -4.47 -17.58
C ALA A 166 -3.87 -3.70 -18.54
N LYS A 167 -4.66 -2.73 -18.05
CA LYS A 167 -5.51 -1.89 -18.92
C LYS A 167 -4.71 -0.87 -19.73
N THR A 168 -3.52 -0.49 -19.27
CA THR A 168 -2.68 0.49 -19.99
C THR A 168 -1.82 -0.25 -21.01
N ALA A 169 -2.15 -0.10 -22.30
CA ALA A 169 -1.41 -0.68 -23.43
C ALA A 169 0.10 -0.38 -23.38
N ASP A 170 0.93 -1.34 -23.79
CA ASP A 170 2.38 -1.12 -23.91
C ASP A 170 2.73 -0.49 -25.27
N TYR A 171 1.96 -0.83 -26.30
CA TYR A 171 2.13 -0.29 -27.65
C TYR A 171 0.83 0.34 -28.17
N PRO A 172 0.89 1.37 -29.05
CA PRO A 172 -0.30 2.05 -29.58
C PRO A 172 -1.35 1.15 -30.27
N GLY A 173 -0.95 -0.05 -30.71
CA GLY A 173 -1.84 -1.02 -31.37
C GLY A 173 -2.56 -2.00 -30.43
N GLU A 174 -2.36 -1.89 -29.11
CA GLU A 174 -2.96 -2.80 -28.13
C GLU A 174 -4.12 -2.14 -27.38
N SER A 175 -5.11 -2.94 -26.95
CA SER A 175 -6.21 -2.48 -26.09
C SER A 175 -5.90 -2.57 -24.59
N GLY A 176 -4.73 -3.10 -24.24
CA GLY A 176 -4.22 -3.32 -22.89
C GLY A 176 -2.86 -3.99 -22.97
N SER A 177 -2.09 -3.94 -21.88
CA SER A 177 -0.77 -4.55 -21.83
C SER A 177 -0.88 -6.07 -21.93
N ARG A 178 -0.34 -6.64 -23.01
CA ARG A 178 -0.42 -8.09 -23.29
C ARG A 178 0.48 -8.92 -22.39
N TYR A 179 1.64 -8.37 -22.03
CA TYR A 179 2.70 -9.08 -21.31
C TYR A 179 3.03 -8.45 -19.96
N GLU A 180 2.29 -7.40 -19.56
CA GLU A 180 2.58 -6.65 -18.34
C GLU A 180 4.04 -6.21 -18.31
N LEU A 181 4.52 -5.54 -19.39
CA LEU A 181 5.95 -5.21 -19.54
C LEU A 181 6.47 -4.34 -18.39
N TRP A 182 5.58 -3.54 -17.78
CA TRP A 182 5.82 -2.78 -16.55
C TRP A 182 6.05 -3.64 -15.30
N TRP A 183 5.63 -4.91 -15.31
CA TRP A 183 5.96 -5.89 -14.27
C TRP A 183 7.27 -6.62 -14.62
N ALA A 184 7.48 -6.92 -15.90
CA ALA A 184 8.60 -7.74 -16.37
C ALA A 184 9.94 -6.98 -16.42
N PHE A 185 9.94 -5.73 -16.90
CA PHE A 185 11.13 -4.88 -17.01
C PHE A 185 11.25 -3.87 -15.86
N GLY A 186 10.40 -4.01 -14.84
CA GLY A 186 10.23 -3.05 -13.77
C GLY A 186 9.39 -1.85 -14.19
N TRP A 187 9.37 -0.83 -13.33
CA TRP A 187 8.51 0.34 -13.44
C TRP A 187 9.34 1.60 -13.82
N PRO A 188 10.11 1.59 -14.93
CA PRO A 188 11.05 2.67 -15.23
C PRO A 188 10.35 3.97 -15.65
N TYR A 189 9.07 3.88 -16.03
CA TYR A 189 8.24 5.03 -16.29
C TYR A 189 6.78 4.67 -16.02
N GLU A 190 6.37 4.94 -14.78
CA GLU A 190 5.00 5.24 -14.41
C GLU A 190 4.98 6.52 -13.59
#